data_AF-A0A958FEZ6-F1
#
_entry.id   AF-A0A958FEZ6-F1
#
_cell.length_a   1.000
_cell.length_b   1.000
_cell.length_c   1.000
_cell.angle_alpha   90.00
_cell.angle_beta   90.00
_cell.angle_gamma   90.00
#
_symmetry.space_group_name_H-M   'P 1'
#
loop_
_entity.id
_entity.type
_entity.pdbx_description
1 polymer ?
#
loop_
_entity_poly.entity_id
_entity_poly.type
_entity_poly.pdbx_seq_one_letter_code
_entity_poly.pdbx_strand_id
1 'polypeptide(L)'
;TNFWQDVQVDITKSRIYIPQDWLARYRVSEDSIIRRRHSREFAALMEALLKHTRRRFASGKPLLAQVQRRLRWELRFTVGGGLRILDKIEQNDYNV
;
A
#
# COMPACT_ATOMS: atom_id res chain seq x y z
N THR A 1 -0.29 -3.37 2.36
CA THR A 1 -1.30 -2.41 2.85
C THR A 1 -0.75 -1.53 3.95
N ASN A 2 -0.28 -2.09 5.07
CA ASN A 2 0.16 -1.30 6.23
C ASN A 2 1.17 -0.20 5.88
N PHE A 3 2.25 -0.52 5.16
CA PHE A 3 3.25 0.46 4.76
C PHE A 3 2.71 1.67 3.97
N TRP A 4 1.59 1.51 3.26
CA TRP A 4 1.01 2.59 2.45
C TRP A 4 0.16 3.56 3.27
N GLN A 5 -0.51 3.09 4.32
CA GLN A 5 -1.27 3.96 5.22
C GLN A 5 -0.39 4.62 6.29
N ASP A 6 0.80 4.05 6.55
CA ASP A 6 1.67 4.46 7.66
C ASP A 6 2.88 5.28 7.21
N VAL A 7 2.93 5.75 5.95
CA VAL A 7 4.09 6.47 5.37
C VAL A 7 4.54 7.62 6.27
N GLN A 8 3.64 8.51 6.69
CA GLN A 8 3.98 9.62 7.59
C GLN A 8 4.50 9.19 8.94
N VAL A 9 3.96 8.10 9.51
CA VAL A 9 4.35 7.55 10.81
C VAL A 9 5.71 6.85 10.72
N ASP A 10 6.00 6.19 9.61
CA ASP A 10 7.28 5.52 9.39
C ASP A 10 8.41 6.54 9.20
N ILE A 11 8.14 7.68 8.56
CA ILE A 11 9.11 8.78 8.44
C ILE A 11 9.51 9.33 9.82
N THR A 12 8.57 9.47 10.77
CA THR A 12 8.95 9.93 12.13
C THR A 12 9.86 8.96 12.87
N LYS A 13 9.88 7.70 12.43
CA LYS A 13 10.78 6.64 12.92
C LYS A 13 12.02 6.46 12.05
N SER A 14 12.29 7.38 11.11
CA SER A 14 13.40 7.32 10.15
C SER A 14 13.35 6.08 9.25
N ARG A 15 12.17 5.70 8.77
CA ARG A 15 11.96 4.52 7.91
C ARG A 15 11.24 4.90 6.63
N ILE A 16 11.70 4.35 5.51
CA ILE A 16 11.04 4.40 4.20
C ILE A 16 10.98 2.98 3.66
N TYR A 17 9.77 2.46 3.45
CA TYR A 17 9.54 1.11 2.96
C TYR A 17 9.24 1.05 1.45
N ILE A 18 9.16 2.20 0.78
CA ILE A 18 8.98 2.25 -0.66
C ILE A 18 10.28 1.79 -1.34
N PRO A 19 10.22 0.80 -2.25
CA PRO A 19 11.41 0.32 -2.95
C PRO A 19 12.10 1.41 -3.79
N GLN A 20 13.44 1.43 -3.77
CA GLN A 20 14.23 2.46 -4.45
C GLN A 20 14.07 2.47 -5.98
N ASP A 21 13.87 1.30 -6.60
CA ASP A 21 13.59 1.17 -8.03
C ASP A 21 12.25 1.80 -8.41
N TRP A 22 11.25 1.72 -7.53
CA TRP A 22 9.97 2.40 -7.71
C TRP A 22 10.11 3.92 -7.52
N LEU A 23 10.86 4.36 -6.50
CA LEU A 23 11.17 5.78 -6.32
C LEU A 23 11.83 6.36 -7.58
N ALA A 24 12.87 5.70 -8.09
CA ALA A 24 13.57 6.10 -9.31
C ALA A 24 12.64 6.12 -10.53
N ARG A 25 11.85 5.05 -10.73
CA ARG A 25 10.91 4.93 -11.86
C ARG A 25 9.89 6.07 -11.91
N TYR A 26 9.41 6.52 -10.76
CA TYR A 26 8.43 7.59 -10.64
C TYR A 26 9.06 8.96 -10.37
N ARG A 27 10.40 9.07 -10.36
CA ARG A 27 11.15 10.31 -10.11
C ARG A 27 10.82 10.97 -8.76
N VAL A 28 10.56 10.14 -7.75
CA VAL A 28 10.33 10.57 -6.38
C VAL A 28 11.63 10.41 -5.59
N SER A 29 12.05 11.46 -4.88
CA SER A 29 13.24 11.40 -4.03
C SER A 29 12.87 11.06 -2.59
N GLU A 30 13.78 10.41 -1.86
CA GLU A 30 13.59 10.15 -0.43
C GLU A 30 13.41 11.47 0.36
N ASP A 31 14.15 12.54 0.02
CA ASP A 31 13.98 13.86 0.62
C ASP A 31 12.57 14.43 0.40
N SER A 32 11.98 14.25 -0.78
CA SER A 32 10.60 14.68 -1.03
C SER A 32 9.58 13.95 -0.16
N ILE A 33 9.82 12.67 0.13
CA ILE A 33 9.01 11.85 1.03
C ILE A 33 9.18 12.34 2.47
N ILE A 34 10.41 12.52 2.92
CA ILE A 34 10.74 12.99 4.28
C ILE A 34 10.10 14.37 4.55
N ARG A 35 10.16 15.27 3.57
CA ARG A 35 9.52 16.60 3.63
C ARG A 35 8.00 16.58 3.45
N ARG A 36 7.39 15.39 3.33
CA ARG A 36 5.94 15.20 3.16
C ARG A 36 5.36 16.00 2.00
N ARG A 37 6.11 16.10 0.90
CA ARG A 37 5.66 16.80 -0.30
C ARG A 37 4.71 15.90 -1.07
N HIS A 38 3.42 16.18 -0.98
CA HIS A 38 2.44 15.59 -1.87
C HIS A 38 2.62 16.19 -3.26
N SER A 39 3.08 15.37 -4.21
CA SER A 39 3.30 15.76 -5.61
C SER A 39 2.57 14.82 -6.55
N ARG A 40 2.42 15.22 -7.82
CA ARG A 40 1.79 14.36 -8.84
C ARG A 40 2.56 13.06 -9.06
N GLU A 41 3.89 13.13 -8.98
CA GLU A 41 4.79 11.98 -9.07
C GLU A 41 4.59 11.02 -7.90
N PHE A 42 4.46 11.56 -6.68
CA PHE A 42 4.17 10.77 -5.49
C PHE A 42 2.79 10.10 -5.58
N ALA A 43 1.75 10.83 -6.00
CA ALA A 43 0.42 10.26 -6.20
C ALA A 43 0.44 9.12 -7.25
N ALA A 44 1.13 9.31 -8.39
CA ALA A 44 1.28 8.30 -9.43
C ALA A 44 2.05 7.05 -8.93
N LEU A 45 3.08 7.24 -8.10
CA LEU A 45 3.80 6.16 -7.44
C LEU A 45 2.87 5.38 -6.50
N MET A 46 2.12 6.08 -5.65
CA MET A 46 1.19 5.47 -4.70
C MET A 46 0.07 4.70 -5.41
N GLU A 47 -0.52 5.27 -6.47
CA GLU A 47 -1.50 4.57 -7.31
C GLU A 47 -0.93 3.24 -7.82
N ALA A 48 0.29 3.25 -8.35
CA ALA A 48 0.93 2.05 -8.89
C ALA A 48 1.20 0.99 -7.81
N LEU A 49 1.63 1.42 -6.61
CA LEU A 49 1.84 0.54 -5.46
C LEU A 49 0.52 -0.06 -4.94
N LEU A 50 -0.55 0.73 -4.89
CA LEU A 50 -1.90 0.27 -4.56
C LEU A 50 -2.37 -0.76 -5.58
N LYS A 51 -2.22 -0.48 -6.88
CA LYS A 51 -2.56 -1.42 -7.96
C LYS A 51 -1.74 -2.71 -7.87
N HIS A 52 -0.45 -2.63 -7.56
CA HIS A 52 0.39 -3.81 -7.30
C HIS A 52 -0.14 -4.62 -6.12
N THR A 53 -0.48 -3.95 -5.02
CA THR A 53 -0.99 -4.59 -3.80
C THR A 53 -2.34 -5.27 -4.05
N ARG A 54 -3.25 -4.65 -4.81
CA ARG A 54 -4.52 -5.26 -5.23
C ARG A 54 -4.30 -6.52 -6.06
N ARG A 55 -3.35 -6.51 -7.00
CA ARG A 55 -2.99 -7.72 -7.76
C ARG A 55 -2.45 -8.83 -6.86
N ARG A 56 -1.66 -8.51 -5.84
CA ARG A 56 -1.17 -9.50 -4.87
C ARG A 56 -2.30 -10.13 -4.07
N PHE A 57 -3.25 -9.33 -3.57
CA PHE A 57 -4.45 -9.86 -2.92
C PHE A 57 -5.26 -10.76 -3.86
N ALA A 58 -5.46 -10.34 -5.11
CA ALA A 58 -6.16 -11.13 -6.11
C ALA A 58 -5.46 -12.48 -6.38
N SER A 59 -4.12 -12.49 -6.50
CA SER A 59 -3.36 -13.73 -6.68
C SER A 59 -3.43 -14.68 -5.48
N GLY A 60 -3.65 -14.15 -4.27
CA GLY A 60 -3.81 -14.95 -3.05
C GLY A 60 -5.22 -15.53 -2.88
N LYS A 61 -6.22 -15.06 -3.64
CA LYS A 61 -7.63 -15.50 -3.52
C LYS A 61 -7.84 -17.02 -3.60
N PRO A 62 -7.13 -17.79 -4.46
CA PRO A 62 -7.28 -19.25 -4.51
C PRO A 62 -6.99 -19.96 -3.18
N LEU A 63 -6.11 -19.41 -2.34
CA LEU A 63 -5.77 -19.98 -1.02
C LEU A 63 -6.99 -20.14 -0.12
N LEU A 64 -8.00 -19.26 -0.25
CA LEU A 64 -9.21 -19.32 0.56
C LEU A 64 -9.97 -20.64 0.39
N ALA A 65 -9.89 -21.27 -0.79
CA ALA A 65 -10.51 -22.56 -1.06
C ALA A 65 -9.74 -23.74 -0.45
N GLN A 66 -8.45 -23.57 -0.15
CA GLN A 66 -7.53 -24.62 0.28
C GLN A 66 -7.37 -24.74 1.80
N VAL A 67 -7.99 -23.84 2.56
CA VAL A 67 -7.90 -23.80 4.03
C VAL A 67 -9.21 -24.19 4.73
N GLN A 68 -9.09 -24.61 5.99
CA GLN A 68 -10.22 -24.94 6.85
C GLN A 68 -11.17 -23.75 7.04
N ARG A 69 -12.45 -24.05 7.32
CA ARG A 69 -13.53 -23.06 7.35
C ARG A 69 -13.26 -21.86 8.27
N ARG A 70 -12.71 -22.09 9.47
CA ARG A 70 -12.42 -21.00 10.41
C ARG A 70 -11.35 -20.05 9.87
N LEU A 71 -10.20 -20.59 9.44
CA LEU A 71 -9.11 -19.80 8.87
C LEU A 71 -9.54 -19.08 7.58
N ARG A 72 -10.40 -19.70 6.76
CA ARG A 72 -10.99 -19.06 5.58
C ARG A 72 -11.69 -17.74 5.94
N TRP A 73 -12.47 -17.71 7.03
CA TRP A 73 -13.15 -16.50 7.48
C TRP A 73 -12.18 -15.44 7.96
N GLU A 74 -11.21 -15.81 8.79
CA GLU A 74 -10.18 -14.90 9.29
C GLU A 74 -9.42 -14.23 8.12
N LEU A 75 -8.98 -15.03 7.14
CA LEU A 75 -8.32 -14.51 5.94
C LEU A 75 -9.23 -13.60 5.11
N ARG A 76 -10.52 -13.93 4.97
CA ARG A 76 -11.48 -13.06 4.25
C ARG A 76 -11.60 -11.69 4.92
N PHE A 77 -11.66 -11.65 6.24
CA PHE A 77 -11.71 -10.38 6.98
C PHE A 77 -10.41 -9.59 6.84
N THR A 78 -9.25 -10.25 6.97
CA THR A 78 -7.95 -9.60 6.79
C THR A 78 -7.78 -9.04 5.38
N VAL A 79 -8.13 -9.81 4.35
CA VAL A 79 -8.06 -9.34 2.94
C VAL A 79 -9.05 -8.21 2.69
N GLY A 80 -10.29 -8.35 3.18
CA GLY A 80 -11.32 -7.32 3.02
C GLY A 80 -10.94 -5.99 3.69
N GLY A 81 -10.44 -6.05 4.94
CA GLY A 81 -9.93 -4.87 5.64
C GLY A 81 -8.74 -4.26 4.92
N GLY A 82 -7.82 -5.11 4.45
CA GLY A 82 -6.66 -4.68 3.67
C GLY A 82 -7.03 -3.93 2.38
N LEU A 83 -8.02 -4.43 1.63
CA LEU A 83 -8.53 -3.78 0.42
C LEU A 83 -9.25 -2.47 0.74
N ARG A 84 -10.06 -2.44 1.81
CA ARG A 84 -10.77 -1.22 2.21
C ARG A 84 -9.82 -0.08 2.59
N ILE A 85 -8.67 -0.39 3.19
CA ILE A 85 -7.62 0.61 3.45
C ILE A 85 -7.09 1.19 2.14
N LEU A 86 -6.82 0.36 1.12
CA LEU A 86 -6.37 0.86 -0.19
C LEU A 86 -7.41 1.81 -0.81
N ASP A 87 -8.70 1.48 -0.70
CA ASP A 87 -9.78 2.35 -1.18
C ASP A 87 -9.82 3.68 -0.42
N LYS A 88 -9.55 3.67 0.89
CA LYS A 88 -9.48 4.92 1.68
C LYS A 88 -8.31 5.81 1.27
N ILE A 89 -7.15 5.22 0.99
CA ILE A 89 -5.96 5.96 0.52
C ILE A 89 -6.26 6.61 -0.83
N GLU A 90 -6.88 5.86 -1.75
CA GLU A 90 -7.27 6.38 -3.07
C GLU A 90 -8.34 7.47 -2.97
N GLN A 91 -9.32 7.32 -2.08
CA GLN A 91 -10.32 8.35 -1.77
C GLN A 91 -9.75 9.61 -1.13
N ASN A 92 -8.57 9.52 -0.51
CA ASN A 92 -7.86 10.64 0.09
C ASN A 92 -6.80 11.22 -0.86
N ASP A 93 -6.95 11.04 -2.18
CA ASP A 93 -6.02 11.48 -3.22
C ASP A 93 -4.57 11.05 -2.96
N TYR A 94 -4.39 9.85 -2.40
CA TYR A 94 -3.08 9.27 -2.04
C TYR A 94 -2.28 10.09 -1.01
N ASN A 95 -2.94 10.96 -0.25
CA ASN A 95 -2.34 11.69 0.85
C ASN A 95 -2.24 10.75 2.07
N VAL A 96 -1.01 10.34 2.42
CA VAL A 96 -0.66 9.35 3.45
C VAL A 96 0.54 9.78 4.25
#